data_AF-A0A1H3WL22-F1
#
_entry.id   AF-A0A1H3WL22-F1
#
_cell.length_a   1.000
_cell.length_b   1.000
_cell.length_c   1.000
_cell.angle_alpha   90.00
_cell.angle_beta   90.00
_cell.angle_gamma   90.00
#
_symmetry.space_group_name_H-M   'P 1'
#
loop_
_entity.id
_entity.type
_entity.pdbx_description
1 polymer ?
#
loop_
_entity_poly.entity_id
_entity_poly.type
_entity_poly.pdbx_seq_one_letter_code
_entity_poly.pdbx_strand_id
1 'polypeptide(L)'
;MQPLQFAVPVGALDALEPYIAHVVLALVVVNMFTRIRAHAVHEQRVEDGADDLSRYLPHSLSTIALVLASFAFLVVEPHGGMVMAVIAVGLFLTDFFEFESRQVEARNDMTFERPKGAVAASLLALLYAGYQSLFVFIQPLWRLVV
;
A
#
# COMPACT_ATOMS: atom_id res chain seq x y z
N MET A 1 -20.79 -25.12 17.75
CA MET A 1 -19.90 -24.87 16.59
C MET A 1 -20.69 -24.05 15.59
N GLN A 2 -20.19 -22.88 15.18
CA GLN A 2 -20.89 -22.04 14.21
C GLN A 2 -20.63 -22.60 12.80
N PRO A 3 -21.67 -22.84 11.97
CA PRO A 3 -21.53 -23.49 10.67
C PRO A 3 -20.62 -22.74 9.66
N LEU A 4 -20.27 -21.48 9.95
CA LEU A 4 -19.36 -20.66 9.13
C LEU A 4 -17.87 -20.96 9.38
N GLN A 5 -17.50 -21.68 10.44
CA GLN A 5 -16.09 -22.06 10.71
C GLN A 5 -15.48 -23.01 9.66
N PHE A 6 -16.31 -23.65 8.82
CA PHE A 6 -15.87 -24.67 7.86
C PHE A 6 -15.55 -24.12 6.46
N ALA A 7 -16.00 -22.91 6.12
CA ALA A 7 -15.86 -22.38 4.75
C ALA A 7 -14.56 -21.55 4.55
N VAL A 8 -14.02 -20.96 5.61
CA VAL A 8 -12.75 -20.24 5.63
C VAL A 8 -12.08 -20.57 6.96
N PRO A 9 -10.81 -21.03 7.00
CA PRO A 9 -10.12 -21.31 8.25
C PRO A 9 -9.70 -19.98 8.91
N VAL A 10 -10.68 -19.17 9.33
CA VAL A 10 -10.44 -17.84 9.93
C VAL A 10 -9.58 -17.98 11.18
N GLY A 11 -9.74 -19.07 11.93
CA GLY A 11 -8.91 -19.36 13.11
C GLY A 11 -7.41 -19.58 12.81
N ALA A 12 -7.03 -19.84 11.56
CA ALA A 12 -5.61 -19.86 11.18
C ALA A 12 -5.01 -18.45 11.13
N LEU A 13 -5.83 -17.41 10.98
CA LEU A 13 -5.42 -16.01 10.96
C LEU A 13 -5.37 -15.40 12.37
N ASP A 14 -5.95 -16.03 13.39
CA ASP A 14 -5.87 -15.58 14.79
C ASP A 14 -4.41 -15.43 15.25
N ALA A 15 -3.52 -16.31 14.77
CA ALA A 15 -2.08 -16.22 15.05
C ALA A 15 -1.41 -14.95 14.48
N LEU A 16 -2.03 -14.28 13.50
CA LEU A 16 -1.53 -13.05 12.90
C LEU A 16 -1.99 -11.79 13.64
N GLU A 17 -2.99 -11.88 14.52
CA GLU A 17 -3.57 -10.74 15.25
C GLU A 17 -2.53 -9.77 15.83
N PRO A 18 -1.45 -10.23 16.50
CA PRO A 18 -0.46 -9.31 17.07
C PRO A 18 0.45 -8.63 16.03
N TYR A 19 0.54 -9.22 14.83
CA TYR A 19 1.58 -8.91 13.85
C TYR A 19 1.04 -8.24 12.59
N ILE A 20 -0.23 -8.44 12.26
CA ILE A 20 -0.79 -8.08 10.96
C ILE A 20 -0.67 -6.58 10.67
N ALA A 21 -0.88 -5.71 11.68
CA ALA A 21 -0.68 -4.28 11.55
C ALA A 21 0.78 -3.91 11.24
N HIS A 22 1.75 -4.61 11.87
CA HIS A 22 3.19 -4.43 11.61
C HIS A 22 3.58 -4.89 10.20
N VAL A 23 3.00 -6.01 9.74
CA VAL A 23 3.20 -6.52 8.38
C VAL A 23 2.67 -5.52 7.35
N VAL A 24 1.48 -4.97 7.57
CA VAL A 24 0.90 -3.93 6.70
C VAL A 24 1.80 -2.69 6.68
N LEU A 25 2.26 -2.21 7.84
CA LEU A 25 3.19 -1.08 7.91
C LEU A 25 4.48 -1.35 7.11
N ALA A 26 5.08 -2.53 7.28
CA ALA A 26 6.26 -2.92 6.53
C ALA A 26 6.00 -2.94 5.02
N LEU A 27 4.86 -3.47 4.57
CA LEU A 27 4.46 -3.47 3.17
C LEU A 27 4.22 -2.06 2.61
N VAL A 28 3.65 -1.14 3.40
CA VAL A 28 3.53 0.28 3.00
C VAL A 28 4.91 0.88 2.76
N VAL A 29 5.86 0.65 3.66
CA VAL A 29 7.24 1.14 3.51
C VAL A 29 7.92 0.54 2.27
N VAL A 30 7.78 -0.77 2.05
CA VAL A 30 8.27 -1.44 0.83
C VAL A 30 7.62 -0.87 -0.43
N ASN A 31 6.31 -0.60 -0.40
CA ASN A 31 5.59 0.01 -1.51
C ASN A 31 6.12 1.41 -1.85
N MET A 32 6.40 2.24 -0.83
CA MET A 32 7.01 3.56 -1.01
C MET A 32 8.42 3.47 -1.62
N PHE A 33 9.26 2.55 -1.15
CA PHE A 33 10.60 2.38 -1.72
C PHE A 33 10.57 1.88 -3.16
N THR A 34 9.72 0.89 -3.46
CA THR A 34 9.57 0.38 -4.83
C THR A 34 8.98 1.44 -5.77
N ARG A 35 8.12 2.35 -5.28
CA ARG A 35 7.63 3.52 -6.03
C ARG A 35 8.77 4.47 -6.43
N ILE A 36 9.65 4.82 -5.48
CA ILE A 36 10.80 5.69 -5.75
C ILE A 36 11.68 5.06 -6.84
N ARG A 37 11.93 3.75 -6.73
CA ARG A 37 12.69 3.00 -7.75
C ARG A 37 11.96 2.94 -9.09
N ALA A 38 10.65 2.73 -9.11
CA ALA A 38 9.86 2.72 -10.34
C ALA A 38 9.95 4.06 -11.08
N HIS A 39 9.91 5.18 -10.35
CA HIS A 39 10.08 6.51 -10.94
C HIS A 39 11.46 6.68 -11.57
N ALA A 40 12.53 6.38 -10.85
CA ALA A 40 13.89 6.48 -11.39
C ALA A 40 14.10 5.58 -12.63
N VAL A 41 13.53 4.37 -12.63
CA VAL A 41 13.61 3.46 -13.79
C VAL A 41 12.84 4.03 -14.98
N HIS A 42 11.63 4.56 -14.80
CA HIS A 42 10.88 5.12 -15.93
C HIS A 42 11.53 6.40 -16.47
N GLU A 43 12.02 7.27 -15.59
CA GLU A 43 12.75 8.49 -15.97
C GLU A 43 13.97 8.15 -16.84
N GLN A 44 14.81 7.22 -16.39
CA GLN A 44 15.96 6.74 -17.17
C GLN A 44 15.55 6.18 -18.55
N ARG A 45 14.42 5.46 -18.63
CA ARG A 45 13.94 4.90 -19.91
C ARG A 45 13.51 5.99 -20.89
N VAL A 46 12.88 7.05 -20.39
CA VAL A 46 12.52 8.21 -21.22
C VAL A 46 13.78 8.94 -21.68
N GLU A 47 14.78 9.13 -20.80
CA GLU A 47 16.08 9.70 -21.18
C GLU A 47 16.81 8.87 -22.26
N ASP A 48 16.66 7.54 -22.21
CA ASP A 48 17.18 6.61 -23.23
C ASP A 48 16.35 6.61 -24.53
N GLY A 49 15.29 7.43 -24.63
CA GLY A 49 14.44 7.60 -25.81
C GLY A 49 13.28 6.59 -25.94
N ALA A 50 12.79 6.05 -24.83
CA ALA A 50 11.64 5.13 -24.85
C ALA A 50 10.30 5.86 -24.90
N ASP A 51 9.51 5.61 -25.95
CA ASP A 51 8.14 6.14 -26.11
C ASP A 51 7.07 5.27 -25.44
N ASP A 52 7.43 4.09 -24.93
CA ASP A 52 6.51 3.18 -24.25
C ASP A 52 7.19 2.57 -23.01
N LEU A 53 6.53 2.71 -21.86
CA LEU A 53 7.01 2.25 -20.58
C LEU A 53 6.36 0.93 -20.20
N SER A 54 7.13 0.05 -19.58
CA SER A 54 6.63 -1.16 -18.94
C SER A 54 6.42 -0.93 -17.45
N ARG A 55 5.42 -1.59 -16.84
CA ARG A 55 5.24 -1.54 -15.39
C ARG A 55 6.45 -2.11 -14.65
N TYR A 56 6.92 -1.40 -13.62
CA TYR A 56 7.96 -1.89 -12.72
C TYR A 56 7.39 -2.99 -11.80
N LEU A 57 7.75 -4.25 -12.10
CA LEU A 57 7.19 -5.43 -11.41
C LEU A 57 7.33 -5.40 -9.89
N PRO A 58 8.47 -5.03 -9.27
CA PRO A 58 8.57 -4.99 -7.81
C PRO A 58 7.53 -4.08 -7.17
N HIS A 59 7.23 -2.93 -7.80
CA HIS A 59 6.20 -2.04 -7.29
C HIS A 59 4.81 -2.63 -7.45
N SER A 60 4.48 -3.18 -8.62
CA SER A 60 3.17 -3.81 -8.87
C SER A 60 2.90 -4.96 -7.89
N LEU A 61 3.90 -5.82 -7.64
CA LEU A 61 3.81 -6.90 -6.66
C LEU A 61 3.64 -6.36 -5.25
N SER A 62 4.36 -5.31 -4.86
CA SER A 62 4.23 -4.70 -3.54
C SER A 62 2.83 -4.10 -3.32
N THR A 63 2.24 -3.47 -4.34
CA THR A 63 0.88 -2.91 -4.26
C THR A 63 -0.16 -4.01 -4.12
N ILE A 64 -0.06 -5.09 -4.93
CA ILE A 64 -0.96 -6.26 -4.81
C ILE A 64 -0.83 -6.90 -3.43
N ALA A 65 0.40 -7.12 -2.95
CA ALA A 65 0.65 -7.68 -1.63
C ALA A 65 0.06 -6.80 -0.51
N LEU A 66 0.18 -5.47 -0.62
CA LEU A 66 -0.41 -4.53 0.33
C LEU A 66 -1.94 -4.61 0.33
N VAL A 67 -2.58 -4.68 -0.84
CA VAL A 67 -4.04 -4.84 -0.94
C VAL A 67 -4.49 -6.16 -0.30
N LEU A 68 -3.83 -7.27 -0.62
CA LEU A 68 -4.15 -8.57 -0.03
C LEU A 68 -3.93 -8.59 1.49
N ALA A 69 -2.83 -8.01 1.97
CA ALA A 69 -2.56 -7.87 3.39
C ALA A 69 -3.59 -6.98 4.10
N SER A 70 -4.09 -5.93 3.44
CA SER A 70 -5.16 -5.09 4.00
C SER A 70 -6.50 -5.82 4.12
N PHE A 71 -6.80 -6.74 3.19
CA PHE A 71 -7.97 -7.61 3.31
C PHE A 71 -7.78 -8.67 4.38
N ALA A 72 -6.59 -9.23 4.53
CA ALA A 72 -6.28 -10.10 5.66
C ALA A 72 -6.43 -9.35 7.00
N PHE A 73 -5.96 -8.09 7.06
CA PHE A 73 -6.14 -7.23 8.22
C PHE A 73 -7.61 -6.93 8.50
N LEU A 74 -8.44 -6.72 7.47
CA LEU A 74 -9.90 -6.57 7.61
C LEU A 74 -10.56 -7.81 8.20
N VAL A 75 -10.09 -9.01 7.87
CA VAL A 75 -10.66 -10.24 8.44
C VAL A 75 -10.33 -10.37 9.93
N VAL A 76 -9.11 -9.99 10.33
CA VAL A 76 -8.62 -10.12 11.71
C VAL A 76 -9.12 -8.97 12.61
N GLU A 77 -9.08 -7.74 12.11
CA GLU A 77 -9.46 -6.52 12.81
C GLU A 77 -10.44 -5.69 11.95
N PRO A 78 -11.76 -5.96 12.02
CA PRO A 78 -12.73 -5.45 11.04
C PRO A 78 -12.73 -3.94 10.87
N HIS A 79 -12.63 -3.18 11.96
CA HIS A 79 -12.69 -1.72 11.88
C HIS A 79 -11.39 -1.13 11.32
N GLY A 80 -10.24 -1.52 11.89
CA GLY A 80 -8.93 -1.02 11.45
C GLY A 80 -8.60 -1.46 10.02
N GLY A 81 -8.86 -2.72 9.71
CA GLY A 81 -8.62 -3.27 8.40
C GLY A 81 -9.56 -2.75 7.32
N MET A 82 -10.82 -2.39 7.62
CA MET A 82 -11.71 -1.75 6.64
C MET A 82 -11.14 -0.44 6.12
N VAL A 83 -10.72 0.44 7.03
CA VAL A 83 -10.14 1.74 6.63
C VAL A 83 -8.83 1.52 5.87
N MET A 84 -7.97 0.60 6.34
CA MET A 84 -6.74 0.27 5.64
C MET A 84 -7.01 -0.28 4.23
N ALA A 85 -8.01 -1.14 4.05
CA ALA A 85 -8.38 -1.72 2.78
C ALA A 85 -8.84 -0.66 1.77
N VAL A 86 -9.69 0.29 2.21
CA VAL A 86 -10.10 1.44 1.39
C VAL A 86 -8.89 2.26 0.96
N ILE A 87 -7.97 2.55 1.89
CA ILE A 87 -6.74 3.30 1.59
C ILE A 87 -5.85 2.52 0.60
N ALA A 88 -5.64 1.22 0.81
CA ALA A 88 -4.80 0.39 -0.05
C ALA A 88 -5.36 0.27 -1.47
N VAL A 89 -6.68 0.10 -1.62
CA VAL A 89 -7.36 0.09 -2.92
C VAL A 89 -7.26 1.46 -3.59
N GLY A 90 -7.46 2.55 -2.83
CA GLY A 90 -7.29 3.92 -3.36
C GLY A 90 -5.85 4.19 -3.83
N LEU A 91 -4.86 3.70 -3.10
CA LEU A 91 -3.45 3.76 -3.50
C LEU A 91 -3.21 2.96 -4.79
N PHE A 92 -3.73 1.74 -4.89
CA PHE A 92 -3.65 0.93 -6.11
C PHE A 92 -4.27 1.62 -7.33
N LEU A 93 -5.45 2.22 -7.19
CA LEU A 93 -6.09 2.98 -8.26
C LEU A 93 -5.27 4.21 -8.64
N THR A 94 -4.70 4.89 -7.65
CA THR A 94 -3.81 6.02 -7.89
C THR A 94 -2.58 5.60 -8.68
N ASP A 95 -1.96 4.47 -8.35
CA ASP A 95 -0.82 3.90 -9.08
C ASP A 95 -1.17 3.55 -10.53
N PHE A 96 -2.37 3.03 -10.74
CA PHE A 96 -2.86 2.70 -12.07
C PHE A 96 -2.93 3.95 -12.95
N PHE A 97 -3.60 5.02 -12.49
CA PHE A 97 -3.73 6.25 -13.26
C PHE A 97 -2.41 7.01 -13.39
N GLU A 98 -1.54 6.96 -12.39
CA GLU A 98 -0.18 7.51 -12.49
C GLU A 98 0.60 6.86 -13.63
N PHE A 99 0.52 5.54 -13.75
CA PHE A 99 1.20 4.85 -14.83
C PHE A 99 0.66 5.26 -16.21
N GLU A 100 -0.66 5.39 -16.36
CA GLU A 100 -1.25 5.89 -17.61
C GLU A 100 -0.83 7.35 -17.91
N SER A 101 -0.72 8.21 -16.90
CA SER A 101 -0.18 9.58 -17.05
C SER A 101 1.24 9.56 -17.60
N ARG A 102 2.12 8.71 -17.03
CA ARG A 102 3.51 8.60 -17.47
C ARG A 102 3.65 8.10 -18.90
N GLN A 103 2.75 7.21 -19.33
CA GLN A 103 2.70 6.76 -20.73
C GLN A 103 2.38 7.93 -21.68
N VAL A 104 1.47 8.81 -21.27
CA VAL A 104 1.16 10.03 -22.02
C VAL A 104 2.36 10.98 -22.01
N GLU A 105 3.01 11.18 -20.87
CA GLU A 105 4.19 12.04 -20.76
C GLU A 105 5.34 11.57 -21.66
N ALA A 106 5.66 10.28 -21.64
CA ALA A 106 6.71 9.67 -22.46
C ALA A 106 6.43 9.81 -23.97
N ARG A 107 5.18 9.58 -24.41
CA ARG A 107 4.81 9.64 -25.84
C ARG A 107 4.75 11.05 -26.42
N ASN A 108 4.62 12.07 -25.58
CA ASN A 108 4.43 13.45 -26.00
C ASN A 108 5.64 14.34 -25.68
N ASP A 109 6.80 13.75 -25.34
CA ASP A 109 8.03 14.46 -24.99
C ASP A 109 7.80 15.56 -23.93
N MET A 110 6.95 15.23 -22.95
CA MET A 110 6.62 16.15 -21.86
C MET A 110 7.61 15.99 -20.71
N THR A 111 7.76 17.04 -19.90
CA THR A 111 8.52 16.96 -18.65
C THR A 111 7.95 15.85 -17.77
N PHE A 112 8.80 14.90 -17.39
CA PHE A 112 8.41 13.78 -16.53
C PHE A 112 8.12 14.28 -15.11
N GLU A 113 6.85 14.26 -14.69
CA GLU A 113 6.45 14.84 -13.42
C GLU A 113 6.67 13.88 -12.23
N ARG A 114 6.81 14.46 -11.03
CA ARG A 114 6.77 13.66 -9.79
C ARG A 114 5.36 13.12 -9.56
N PRO A 115 5.22 11.89 -9.01
CA PRO A 115 3.92 11.26 -8.79
C PRO A 115 3.14 11.84 -7.60
N LYS A 116 2.65 13.07 -7.73
CA LYS A 116 2.03 13.83 -6.62
C LYS A 116 0.85 13.08 -5.99
N GLY A 117 -0.07 12.57 -6.81
CA GLY A 117 -1.25 11.85 -6.32
C GLY A 117 -0.87 10.59 -5.54
N ALA A 118 0.05 9.80 -6.09
CA ALA A 118 0.45 8.55 -5.48
C ALA A 118 1.33 8.74 -4.23
N VAL A 119 2.11 9.84 -4.17
CA VAL A 119 2.82 10.25 -2.95
C VAL A 119 1.84 10.62 -1.85
N ALA A 120 0.78 11.39 -2.15
CA ALA A 120 -0.24 11.73 -1.17
C ALA A 120 -0.97 10.48 -0.64
N ALA A 121 -1.37 9.57 -1.53
CA ALA A 121 -1.98 8.29 -1.15
C ALA A 121 -1.04 7.43 -0.29
N SER A 122 0.25 7.39 -0.63
CA SER A 122 1.28 6.68 0.14
C SER A 122 1.46 7.26 1.54
N LEU A 123 1.43 8.59 1.67
CA LEU A 123 1.53 9.26 2.96
C LEU A 123 0.33 8.93 3.86
N LEU A 124 -0.89 8.96 3.29
CA LEU A 124 -2.09 8.56 4.01
C LEU A 124 -2.02 7.11 4.50
N ALA A 125 -1.57 6.20 3.62
CA ALA A 125 -1.34 4.79 3.98
C ALA A 125 -0.31 4.64 5.10
N LEU A 126 0.80 5.38 5.04
CA LEU A 126 1.86 5.34 6.06
C LEU A 126 1.35 5.84 7.41
N LEU A 127 0.64 6.97 7.44
CA LEU A 127 0.09 7.54 8.67
C LEU A 127 -0.91 6.58 9.31
N TYR A 128 -1.81 6.00 8.51
CA TYR A 128 -2.83 5.10 9.04
C TYR A 128 -2.25 3.76 9.51
N ALA A 129 -1.40 3.12 8.71
CA ALA A 129 -0.73 1.88 9.10
C ALA A 129 0.19 2.11 10.31
N GLY A 130 0.88 3.26 10.36
CA GLY A 130 1.70 3.68 11.49
C GLY A 130 0.88 3.86 12.76
N TYR A 131 -0.27 4.51 12.68
CA TYR A 131 -1.21 4.62 13.79
C TYR A 131 -1.63 3.23 14.29
N GLN A 132 -2.10 2.34 13.40
CA GLN A 132 -2.54 1.00 13.80
C GLN A 132 -1.41 0.14 14.41
N SER A 133 -0.20 0.21 13.84
CA SER A 133 0.92 -0.64 14.25
C SER A 133 1.66 -0.11 15.49
N LEU A 134 1.84 1.21 15.62
CA LEU A 134 2.70 1.80 16.65
C LEU A 134 1.93 2.25 17.89
N PHE A 135 0.59 2.25 17.85
CA PHE A 135 -0.22 2.67 19.00
C PHE A 135 0.04 1.84 20.24
N VAL A 136 0.50 0.59 20.12
CA VAL A 136 0.91 -0.26 21.27
C VAL A 136 1.96 0.42 22.16
N PHE A 137 2.82 1.27 21.60
CA PHE A 137 3.84 2.00 22.36
C PHE A 137 3.27 3.29 22.99
N ILE A 138 2.21 3.85 22.42
CA ILE A 138 1.55 5.09 22.86
C ILE A 138 0.45 4.80 23.89
N GLN A 139 -0.22 3.65 23.75
CA GLN A 139 -1.35 3.22 24.55
C GLN A 139 -1.11 3.32 26.07
N PRO A 140 0.06 2.95 26.63
CA PRO A 140 0.31 3.07 28.06
C PRO A 140 0.27 4.52 28.54
N LEU A 141 0.80 5.46 27.75
CA LEU A 141 0.81 6.88 28.07
C LEU A 141 -0.60 7.49 27.91
N TRP A 142 -1.33 7.09 26.88
CA TRP A 142 -2.68 7.59 26.62
C TRP A 142 -3.66 7.24 27.75
N ARG A 143 -3.56 6.02 28.28
CA ARG A 143 -4.35 5.55 29.44
C ARG A 143 -4.10 6.32 30.75
N LEU A 144 -3.09 7.18 30.80
CA LEU A 144 -2.84 8.04 31.98
C LEU A 144 -3.70 9.29 31.98
N VAL A 145 -4.23 9.71 30.82
CA VAL A 145 -4.91 11.00 30.65
C VAL A 145 -6.39 10.83 30.23
N VAL A 146 -6.73 9.69 29.62
CA VAL A 146 -8.11 9.28 29.31
C VAL A 146 -8.45 8.04 30.12
#